data_AF-A0A914D434-F1
#
_entry.id   AF-A0A914D434-F1
#
_cell.length_a   1.000
_cell.length_b   1.000
_cell.length_c   1.000
_cell.angle_alpha   90.00
_cell.angle_beta   90.00
_cell.angle_gamma   90.00
#
_symmetry.space_group_name_H-M   'P 1'
#
loop_
_entity.id
_entity.type
_entity.pdbx_description
1 polymer ?
#
loop_
_entity_poly.entity_id
_entity_poly.type
_entity_poly.pdbx_seq_one_letter_code
_entity_poly.pdbx_strand_id
1 'polypeptide(L)'
;MSISTMSTMNTVIRSPDLILAEKESDISKSPLTIKKSALKRKFIQNLKIVLPHLFLYIFTFCFILLGALIMHIIELPYEIKAREIEIVKFSNFKEKHLIKLGRMVPLKDRANFKTIFEKYSNEIAELLLESKFARKNDFGSKIQNSNENLWDFGNSLFYATAVLTTIGNTRLIPLTVFGRIFTMVYAFVGIPLLLVTIADMAKILNDFIYWLLRKHKHFNIMVSTL
;
A
#
# COMPACT_ATOMS: atom_id res chain seq x y z
N MET A 1 -27.48 -48.72 -71.37
CA MET A 1 -26.08 -48.64 -70.91
C MET A 1 -26.05 -47.64 -69.76
N SER A 2 -26.09 -48.08 -68.50
CA SER A 2 -24.90 -48.48 -67.69
C SER A 2 -24.10 -47.24 -67.25
N ILE A 3 -23.78 -46.90 -66.00
CA ILE A 3 -23.68 -47.60 -64.70
C ILE A 3 -23.65 -46.53 -63.58
N SER A 4 -24.09 -46.94 -62.40
CA SER A 4 -24.01 -46.30 -61.07
C SER A 4 -22.62 -45.78 -60.63
N THR A 5 -22.58 -44.77 -59.76
CA THR A 5 -21.72 -44.79 -58.55
C THR A 5 -22.19 -43.74 -57.53
N MET A 6 -22.96 -44.19 -56.53
CA MET A 6 -23.04 -43.55 -55.22
C MET A 6 -21.69 -43.75 -54.51
N SER A 7 -21.17 -42.71 -53.85
CA SER A 7 -20.07 -42.83 -52.89
C SER A 7 -20.41 -42.07 -51.61
N THR A 8 -20.96 -42.85 -50.67
CA THR A 8 -20.76 -42.80 -49.21
C THR A 8 -20.95 -41.48 -48.46
N MET A 9 -22.23 -41.15 -48.26
CA MET A 9 -22.68 -40.42 -47.07
C MET A 9 -22.49 -41.35 -45.86
N ASN A 10 -21.49 -41.08 -45.03
CA ASN A 10 -21.12 -41.89 -43.88
C ASN A 10 -22.11 -41.64 -42.71
N THR A 11 -23.34 -42.11 -42.84
CA THR A 11 -24.25 -42.28 -41.70
C THR A 11 -23.80 -43.50 -40.91
N VAL A 12 -22.87 -43.28 -39.98
CA VAL A 12 -22.58 -44.24 -38.91
C VAL A 12 -23.89 -44.41 -38.13
N ILE A 13 -24.60 -45.50 -38.41
CA ILE A 13 -25.74 -45.97 -37.61
C ILE A 13 -25.14 -46.30 -36.25
N ARG A 14 -25.18 -45.35 -35.30
CA ARG A 14 -24.81 -45.60 -33.90
C ARG A 14 -25.74 -46.70 -33.40
N SER A 15 -25.17 -47.85 -33.05
CA SER A 15 -25.89 -48.98 -32.49
C SER A 15 -26.77 -48.51 -31.31
N PRO A 16 -28.02 -49.00 -31.16
CA PRO A 16 -28.90 -48.62 -30.06
C PRO A 16 -28.22 -48.76 -28.69
N ASP A 17 -27.36 -49.76 -28.54
CA ASP A 17 -26.61 -50.06 -27.31
C ASP A 17 -25.61 -48.96 -26.94
N LEU A 18 -25.01 -48.26 -27.91
CA LEU A 18 -24.11 -47.14 -27.68
C LEU A 18 -24.87 -45.89 -27.25
N ILE A 19 -26.08 -45.68 -27.75
CA ILE A 19 -26.96 -44.58 -27.33
C ILE A 19 -27.48 -44.85 -25.91
N LEU A 20 -27.78 -46.11 -25.59
CA LEU A 20 -28.17 -46.54 -24.25
C LEU A 20 -27.01 -46.43 -23.26
N ALA A 21 -25.78 -46.79 -23.66
CA ALA A 21 -24.58 -46.65 -22.83
C ALA A 21 -24.18 -45.19 -22.58
N GLU A 22 -24.31 -44.31 -23.59
CA GLU A 22 -24.09 -42.86 -23.43
C GLU A 22 -25.17 -42.27 -22.50
N LYS A 23 -26.43 -42.70 -22.65
CA LYS A 23 -27.56 -42.28 -21.80
C LYS A 23 -27.44 -42.78 -20.36
N GLU A 24 -26.99 -44.01 -20.12
CA GLU A 24 -26.69 -44.53 -18.77
C GLU A 24 -25.48 -43.82 -18.14
N SER A 25 -24.46 -43.46 -18.92
CA SER A 25 -23.31 -42.71 -18.43
C SER A 25 -23.67 -41.28 -17.98
N ASP A 26 -24.69 -40.68 -18.59
CA ASP A 26 -25.23 -39.38 -18.20
C ASP A 26 -26.21 -39.47 -17.02
N ILE A 27 -26.99 -40.55 -16.92
CA ILE A 27 -27.93 -40.81 -15.80
C ILE A 27 -27.19 -41.26 -14.53
N SER A 28 -26.07 -41.96 -14.66
CA SER A 28 -25.24 -42.46 -13.54
C SER A 28 -24.41 -41.37 -12.85
N LYS A 29 -24.33 -40.16 -13.40
CA LYS A 29 -23.68 -39.02 -12.73
C LYS A 29 -24.45 -38.69 -11.45
N SER A 30 -23.91 -39.13 -10.31
CA SER A 30 -24.53 -38.92 -9.01
C SER A 30 -24.98 -37.46 -8.82
N PRO A 31 -26.15 -37.19 -8.21
CA PRO A 31 -26.71 -35.83 -8.09
C PRO A 31 -25.73 -34.81 -7.51
N LEU A 32 -24.82 -35.27 -6.64
CA LEU A 32 -23.72 -34.49 -6.05
C LEU A 32 -22.67 -34.04 -7.07
N THR A 33 -22.35 -34.83 -8.10
CA THR A 33 -21.38 -34.45 -9.15
C THR A 33 -21.95 -33.42 -10.12
N ILE A 34 -23.25 -33.52 -10.44
CA ILE A 34 -23.97 -32.53 -11.25
C ILE A 34 -24.08 -31.20 -10.47
N LYS A 35 -24.43 -31.24 -9.18
CA LYS A 35 -24.45 -30.05 -8.32
C LYS A 35 -23.07 -29.40 -8.18
N LYS A 36 -22.01 -30.19 -7.98
CA LYS A 36 -20.62 -29.69 -7.89
C LYS A 36 -20.16 -29.03 -9.19
N SER A 37 -20.48 -29.60 -10.35
CA SER A 37 -20.10 -29.03 -11.66
C SER A 37 -20.90 -27.78 -12.01
N ALA A 38 -22.19 -27.71 -11.65
CA ALA A 38 -23.02 -26.52 -11.80
C ALA A 38 -22.59 -25.38 -10.86
N LEU A 39 -22.25 -25.70 -9.61
CA LEU A 39 -21.69 -24.76 -8.64
C LEU A 39 -20.33 -24.22 -9.11
N LYS A 40 -19.45 -25.09 -9.63
CA LYS A 40 -18.15 -24.71 -10.18
C LYS A 40 -18.29 -23.80 -11.40
N ARG A 41 -19.28 -24.04 -12.28
CA ARG A 41 -19.59 -23.15 -13.43
C ARG A 41 -20.13 -21.79 -13.00
N LYS A 42 -21.10 -21.76 -12.06
CA LYS A 42 -21.61 -20.50 -11.46
C LYS A 42 -20.51 -19.71 -10.77
N PHE A 43 -19.63 -20.39 -10.04
CA PHE A 43 -18.49 -19.77 -9.36
C PHE A 43 -17.49 -19.18 -10.37
N ILE A 44 -17.11 -19.93 -11.42
CA ILE A 44 -16.18 -19.44 -12.45
C ILE A 44 -16.77 -18.28 -13.28
N GLN A 45 -18.09 -18.30 -13.55
CA GLN A 45 -18.77 -17.21 -14.25
C GLN A 45 -18.83 -15.94 -13.39
N ASN A 46 -19.17 -16.05 -12.11
CA ASN A 46 -19.12 -14.93 -11.18
C ASN A 46 -17.69 -14.42 -10.99
N LEU A 47 -16.70 -15.32 -10.95
CA LEU A 47 -15.29 -14.95 -10.85
C LEU A 47 -14.84 -14.13 -12.07
N LYS A 48 -15.23 -14.50 -13.30
CA LYS A 48 -14.87 -13.76 -14.53
C LYS A 48 -15.38 -12.32 -14.57
N ILE A 49 -16.52 -12.03 -13.95
CA ILE A 49 -17.12 -10.69 -13.91
C ILE A 49 -16.43 -9.82 -12.83
N VAL A 50 -16.07 -10.41 -11.69
CA VAL A 50 -15.41 -9.71 -10.58
C VAL A 50 -13.90 -9.58 -10.78
N LEU A 51 -13.29 -10.46 -11.59
CA LEU A 51 -11.84 -10.51 -11.85
C LEU A 51 -11.23 -9.18 -12.32
N PRO A 52 -11.78 -8.44 -13.30
CA PRO A 52 -11.18 -7.18 -13.74
C PRO A 52 -11.20 -6.10 -12.65
N HIS A 53 -12.25 -6.05 -11.83
CA HIS A 53 -12.34 -5.12 -10.69
C HIS A 53 -11.30 -5.46 -9.61
N LEU A 54 -11.19 -6.75 -9.25
CA LEU A 54 -10.21 -7.20 -8.26
C LEU A 54 -8.77 -7.00 -8.75
N PHE A 55 -8.52 -7.22 -10.04
CA PHE A 55 -7.22 -6.96 -10.66
C PHE A 55 -6.80 -5.50 -10.51
N LEU A 56 -7.71 -4.55 -10.73
CA LEU A 56 -7.44 -3.13 -10.57
C LEU A 56 -7.05 -2.77 -9.12
N TYR A 57 -7.72 -3.36 -8.13
CA TYR A 57 -7.41 -3.12 -6.72
C TYR A 57 -6.05 -3.68 -6.33
N ILE A 58 -5.76 -4.91 -6.76
CA ILE A 58 -4.45 -5.54 -6.54
C ILE A 58 -3.36 -4.72 -7.22
N PHE A 59 -3.59 -4.27 -8.46
CA PHE A 59 -2.64 -3.45 -9.20
C PHE A 59 -2.37 -2.12 -8.48
N THR A 60 -3.41 -1.44 -8.00
CA THR A 60 -3.28 -0.18 -7.23
C THR A 60 -2.53 -0.41 -5.92
N PHE A 61 -2.83 -1.50 -5.22
CA PHE A 61 -2.15 -1.87 -3.98
C PHE A 61 -0.67 -2.17 -4.20
N CYS A 62 -0.34 -2.96 -5.23
CA CYS A 62 1.04 -3.23 -5.62
C CYS A 62 1.78 -1.96 -6.05
N PHE A 63 1.10 -1.04 -6.74
CA PHE A 63 1.68 0.24 -7.13
C PHE A 63 2.08 1.09 -5.91
N ILE A 64 1.21 1.13 -4.88
CA ILE A 64 1.51 1.80 -3.61
C ILE A 64 2.72 1.17 -2.91
N LEU A 65 2.74 -0.17 -2.81
CA LEU A 65 3.85 -0.89 -2.19
C LEU A 65 5.17 -0.65 -2.93
N LEU A 66 5.13 -0.63 -4.26
CA LEU A 66 6.30 -0.37 -5.09
C LEU A 66 6.83 1.05 -4.85
N GLY A 67 5.95 2.05 -4.83
CA GLY A 67 6.32 3.44 -4.53
C GLY A 67 6.95 3.59 -3.15
N ALA A 68 6.38 2.93 -2.15
CA ALA A 68 6.89 2.91 -0.78
C ALA A 68 8.28 2.27 -0.69
N LEU A 69 8.48 1.13 -1.34
CA LEU A 69 9.75 0.41 -1.36
C LEU A 69 10.84 1.22 -2.03
N ILE A 70 10.55 1.83 -3.19
CA ILE A 70 11.51 2.67 -3.91
C ILE A 70 11.95 3.85 -3.04
N MET A 71 11.00 4.56 -2.42
CA MET A 71 11.32 5.68 -1.54
C MET A 71 12.11 5.27 -0.32
N HIS A 72 11.74 4.16 0.31
CA HIS A 72 12.47 3.61 1.45
C HIS A 72 13.93 3.36 1.11
N ILE A 73 14.21 2.70 -0.04
CA ILE A 73 15.58 2.39 -0.45
C ILE A 73 16.40 3.65 -0.78
N ILE A 74 15.78 4.68 -1.35
CA ILE A 74 16.48 5.91 -1.77
C ILE A 74 16.74 6.84 -0.59
N GLU A 75 15.72 7.10 0.22
CA GLU A 75 15.75 8.17 1.22
C GLU A 75 16.31 7.71 2.56
N LEU A 76 16.11 6.44 2.96
CA LEU A 76 16.67 5.91 4.21
C LEU A 76 18.20 6.06 4.32
N PRO A 77 19.02 5.63 3.34
CA PRO A 77 20.47 5.77 3.45
C PRO A 77 20.92 7.23 3.42
N TYR A 78 20.15 8.11 2.77
CA TYR A 78 20.46 9.54 2.74
C TYR A 78 20.13 10.21 4.07
N GLU A 79 19.03 9.82 4.72
CA GLU A 79 18.67 10.27 6.06
C GLU A 79 19.76 9.94 7.07
N ILE A 80 20.25 8.71 7.07
CA ILE A 80 21.30 8.25 8.01
C ILE A 80 22.57 9.07 7.80
N LYS A 81 23.02 9.24 6.56
CA LYS A 81 24.22 10.04 6.24
C LYS A 81 24.07 11.51 6.61
N ALA A 82 22.90 12.10 6.36
CA ALA A 82 22.62 13.49 6.72
C ALA A 82 22.63 13.66 8.25
N ARG A 83 22.02 12.72 8.97
CA ARG A 83 22.00 12.68 10.45
C ARG A 83 23.41 12.60 11.03
N GLU A 84 24.27 11.73 10.50
CA GLU A 84 25.67 11.60 10.95
C GLU A 84 26.46 12.90 10.75
N ILE A 85 26.35 13.52 9.57
CA ILE A 85 27.05 14.79 9.28
C ILE A 85 26.59 15.90 10.23
N GLU A 86 25.30 15.95 10.58
CA GLU A 86 24.78 16.93 11.53
C GLU A 86 25.24 16.68 12.95
N ILE A 87 25.25 15.42 13.42
CA ILE A 87 25.76 15.05 14.74
C ILE A 87 27.25 15.39 14.87
N VAL A 88 28.06 15.15 13.82
CA VAL A 88 29.49 15.47 13.82
C VAL A 88 29.72 16.99 13.80
N LYS A 89 28.98 17.74 12.97
CA LYS A 89 29.06 19.22 12.97
C LYS A 89 28.68 19.80 14.33
N PHE A 90 27.64 19.25 14.94
CA PHE A 90 27.21 19.67 16.26
C PHE A 90 28.27 19.36 17.32
N SER A 91 28.85 18.16 17.31
CA SER A 91 29.94 17.75 18.22
C SER A 91 31.17 18.66 18.08
N ASN A 92 31.58 18.97 16.85
CA ASN A 92 32.71 19.87 16.59
C ASN A 92 32.43 21.31 17.04
N PHE A 93 31.18 21.78 16.87
CA PHE A 93 30.75 23.07 17.38
C PHE A 93 30.80 23.10 18.92
N LYS A 94 30.28 22.06 19.57
CA LYS A 94 30.32 21.89 21.03
C LYS A 94 31.75 21.94 21.55
N GLU A 95 32.67 21.16 20.99
CA GLU A 95 34.07 21.12 21.42
C GLU A 95 34.77 22.47 21.26
N LYS A 96 34.60 23.13 20.10
CA LYS A 96 35.20 24.44 19.82
C LYS A 96 34.72 25.51 20.81
N HIS A 97 33.44 25.49 21.17
CA HIS A 97 32.88 26.43 22.13
C HIS A 97 33.24 26.10 23.58
N LEU A 98 33.34 24.80 23.94
CA LEU A 98 33.80 24.33 25.25
C LEU A 98 35.21 24.81 25.56
N ILE A 99 36.12 24.66 24.60
CA ILE A 99 37.52 25.07 24.76
C ILE A 99 37.62 26.60 24.88
N LYS A 100 36.84 27.34 24.09
CA LYS A 100 36.83 28.81 24.13
C LYS A 100 36.32 29.35 25.46
N LEU A 101 35.21 28.82 25.96
CA LEU A 101 34.61 29.26 27.23
C LEU A 101 35.38 28.73 28.45
N GLY A 102 35.83 27.48 28.42
CA GLY A 102 36.63 26.89 29.50
C GLY A 102 37.95 27.63 29.75
N ARG A 103 38.53 28.27 28.71
CA ARG A 103 39.70 29.15 28.87
C ARG A 103 39.40 30.46 29.63
N MET A 104 38.15 30.91 29.63
CA MET A 104 37.69 32.12 30.34
C MET A 104 37.32 31.82 31.82
N VAL A 105 37.19 30.54 32.18
CA VAL A 105 36.83 30.10 33.53
C VAL A 105 38.09 29.80 34.37
N PRO A 106 38.15 30.23 35.65
CA PRO A 106 39.23 29.89 36.58
C PRO A 106 39.46 28.37 36.68
N LEU A 107 40.73 27.95 36.79
CA LEU A 107 41.12 26.52 36.76
C LEU A 107 40.39 25.65 37.79
N LYS A 108 40.07 26.21 38.96
CA LYS A 108 39.38 25.53 40.06
C LYS A 108 37.95 25.10 39.70
N ASP A 109 37.29 25.83 38.80
CA ASP A 109 35.88 25.63 38.45
C ASP A 109 35.69 24.98 37.07
N ARG A 110 36.78 24.72 36.33
CA ARG A 110 36.72 24.14 34.97
C ARG A 110 36.05 22.77 34.93
N ALA A 111 36.24 21.94 35.96
CA ALA A 111 35.61 20.62 36.03
C ALA A 111 34.08 20.75 36.10
N ASN A 112 33.57 21.61 37.01
CA ASN A 112 32.14 21.89 37.13
C ASN A 112 31.57 22.56 35.88
N PHE A 113 32.32 23.51 35.30
CA PHE A 113 31.93 24.17 34.06
C PHE A 113 31.81 23.19 32.89
N LYS A 114 32.76 22.25 32.75
CA LYS A 114 32.70 21.22 31.70
C LYS A 114 31.42 20.39 31.81
N THR A 115 31.08 19.91 33.01
CA THR A 115 29.88 19.10 33.22
C THR A 115 28.59 19.88 32.96
N ILE A 116 28.50 21.13 33.43
CA ILE A 116 27.35 22.00 33.21
C ILE A 116 27.20 22.34 31.72
N PHE A 117 28.29 22.70 31.06
CA PHE A 117 28.25 23.00 29.63
C PHE A 117 27.93 21.77 28.81
N GLU A 118 28.47 20.59 29.15
CA GLU A 118 28.14 19.34 28.46
C GLU A 118 26.66 18.99 28.59
N LYS A 119 26.08 19.19 29.78
CA LYS A 119 24.64 19.02 30.03
C LYS A 119 23.80 19.97 29.18
N TYR A 120 24.02 21.29 29.28
CA TYR A 120 23.26 22.29 28.51
C TYR A 120 23.48 22.17 27.00
N SER A 121 24.70 21.85 26.57
CA SER A 121 24.98 21.67 25.13
C SER A 121 24.32 20.43 24.58
N ASN A 122 24.20 19.33 25.34
CA ASN A 122 23.45 18.15 24.91
C ASN A 122 21.95 18.45 24.84
N GLU A 123 21.42 19.16 25.84
CA GLU A 123 20.02 19.58 25.87
C GLU A 123 19.68 20.52 24.69
N ILE A 124 20.56 21.49 24.40
CA ILE A 124 20.45 22.34 23.21
C ILE A 124 20.71 21.55 21.92
N ALA A 125 21.57 20.53 21.91
CA ALA A 125 21.80 19.64 20.76
C ALA A 125 20.53 18.93 20.37
N GLU A 126 19.88 18.36 21.37
CA GLU A 126 18.66 17.60 21.25
C GLU A 126 17.57 18.51 20.70
N LEU A 127 17.39 19.69 21.28
CA LEU A 127 16.44 20.71 20.82
C LEU A 127 16.78 21.28 19.42
N LEU A 128 18.06 21.39 19.06
CA LEU A 128 18.49 21.91 17.74
C LEU A 128 18.43 20.85 16.64
N LEU A 129 18.73 19.60 16.94
CA LEU A 129 18.50 18.48 16.03
C LEU A 129 16.98 18.34 15.84
N GLU A 130 16.22 18.22 16.92
CA GLU A 130 14.75 18.25 16.91
C GLU A 130 14.21 19.41 16.07
N SER A 131 14.67 20.63 16.30
CA SER A 131 14.15 21.79 15.57
C SER A 131 14.70 21.95 14.15
N LYS A 132 15.87 21.40 13.77
CA LYS A 132 16.33 21.39 12.37
C LYS A 132 15.64 20.31 11.54
N PHE A 133 15.38 19.15 12.14
CA PHE A 133 14.51 18.14 11.57
C PHE A 133 13.06 18.65 11.50
N ALA A 134 12.55 19.33 12.53
CA ALA A 134 11.20 19.90 12.56
C ALA A 134 11.00 21.15 11.68
N ARG A 135 12.00 22.05 11.57
CA ARG A 135 11.93 23.26 10.71
C ARG A 135 11.96 22.91 9.23
N LYS A 136 12.34 21.67 8.88
CA LYS A 136 12.18 21.15 7.52
C LYS A 136 10.95 20.27 7.33
N ASN A 137 10.28 19.81 8.40
CA ASN A 137 9.06 19.00 8.38
C ASN A 137 8.61 18.67 9.83
N ASP A 138 7.56 19.31 10.32
CA ASP A 138 7.14 19.24 11.72
C ASP A 138 6.44 17.91 12.07
N PHE A 139 7.23 16.84 12.30
CA PHE A 139 6.84 15.58 12.96
C PHE A 139 6.99 15.66 14.49
N GLY A 140 6.58 16.76 15.12
CA GLY A 140 6.71 16.99 16.57
C GLY A 140 5.92 16.06 17.51
N SER A 141 5.69 14.78 17.17
CA SER A 141 4.93 13.85 18.03
C SER A 141 5.61 12.50 18.27
N LYS A 142 6.92 12.35 18.05
CA LYS A 142 7.60 11.07 18.36
C LYS A 142 9.05 11.19 18.82
N ILE A 143 9.43 12.38 19.28
CA ILE A 143 10.73 12.63 19.93
C ILE A 143 10.61 12.19 21.39
N GLN A 144 10.46 10.88 21.57
CA GLN A 144 10.86 10.19 22.80
C GLN A 144 11.89 9.09 22.52
N ASN A 145 12.14 8.73 21.25
CA ASN A 145 13.10 7.70 20.88
C ASN A 145 14.08 8.21 19.81
N SER A 146 15.29 8.58 20.23
CA SER A 146 16.41 9.04 19.39
C SER A 146 16.97 8.00 18.39
N ASN A 147 16.33 6.83 18.28
CA ASN A 147 16.76 5.71 17.43
C ASN A 147 15.80 5.38 16.28
N GLU A 148 14.67 6.10 16.13
CA GLU A 148 13.72 5.80 15.05
C GLU A 148 14.15 6.51 13.74
N ASN A 149 14.10 5.76 12.63
CA ASN A 149 14.33 6.30 11.29
C ASN A 149 13.03 6.92 10.76
N LEU A 150 13.11 8.13 10.20
CA LEU A 150 11.95 8.80 9.62
C LEU A 150 11.46 8.02 8.39
N TRP A 151 12.37 7.53 7.56
CA TRP A 151 12.09 6.71 6.39
C TRP A 151 12.01 5.21 6.67
N ASP A 152 11.33 4.79 7.73
CA ASP A 152 10.96 3.38 7.91
C ASP A 152 9.93 2.93 6.83
N PHE A 153 9.79 1.63 6.61
CA PHE A 153 8.89 1.10 5.58
C PHE A 153 7.43 1.54 5.81
N GLY A 154 6.95 1.51 7.06
CA GLY A 154 5.59 1.97 7.39
C GLY A 154 5.37 3.46 7.09
N ASN A 155 6.36 4.30 7.41
CA ASN A 155 6.33 5.73 7.10
C ASN A 155 6.41 5.98 5.59
N SER A 156 7.19 5.18 4.88
CA SER A 156 7.31 5.23 3.41
C SER A 156 5.99 4.84 2.72
N LEU A 157 5.28 3.85 3.27
CA LEU A 157 3.97 3.43 2.79
C LEU A 157 2.91 4.52 3.00
N PHE A 158 2.92 5.13 4.18
CA PHE A 158 2.04 6.26 4.48
C PHE A 158 2.33 7.45 3.56
N TYR A 159 3.60 7.77 3.33
CA TYR A 159 4.02 8.81 2.40
C TYR A 159 3.54 8.50 0.97
N ALA A 160 3.81 7.29 0.44
CA ALA A 160 3.39 6.90 -0.90
C ALA A 160 1.87 7.00 -1.08
N THR A 161 1.10 6.62 -0.06
CA THR A 161 -0.36 6.76 -0.07
C THR A 161 -0.79 8.23 -0.04
N ALA A 162 -0.18 9.04 0.83
CA ALA A 162 -0.49 10.48 0.96
C ALA A 162 -0.18 11.29 -0.30
N VAL A 163 0.83 10.89 -1.07
CA VAL A 163 1.14 11.46 -2.39
C VAL A 163 0.01 11.16 -3.38
N LEU A 164 -0.47 9.91 -3.42
CA LEU A 164 -1.55 9.53 -4.34
C LEU A 164 -2.89 10.19 -4.01
N THR A 165 -3.22 10.27 -2.72
CA THR A 165 -4.46 10.90 -2.26
C THR A 165 -4.39 12.43 -2.32
N THR A 166 -3.25 13.00 -2.70
CA THR A 166 -2.98 14.45 -2.72
C THR A 166 -3.16 15.14 -1.37
N ILE A 167 -3.24 14.36 -0.27
CA ILE A 167 -3.27 14.90 1.09
C ILE A 167 -1.99 15.68 1.35
N GLY A 168 -0.85 15.09 0.95
CA GLY A 168 0.49 15.61 1.22
C GLY A 168 0.87 15.47 2.70
N ASN A 169 2.01 14.83 2.98
CA ASN A 169 2.53 14.74 4.34
C ASN A 169 3.64 15.78 4.53
N THR A 170 3.43 16.75 5.41
CA THR A 170 4.43 17.78 5.77
C THR A 170 5.52 17.27 6.70
N ARG A 171 5.50 15.98 7.05
CA ARG A 171 6.44 15.37 7.99
C ARG A 171 7.51 14.53 7.29
N LEU A 172 7.24 14.05 6.07
CA LEU A 172 8.12 13.20 5.28
C LEU A 172 8.24 13.82 3.89
N ILE A 173 9.41 14.38 3.57
CA ILE A 173 9.70 14.96 2.25
C ILE A 173 11.02 14.36 1.75
N PRO A 174 11.07 13.89 0.49
CA PRO A 174 12.30 13.38 -0.09
C PRO A 174 13.37 14.47 -0.11
N LEU A 175 14.50 14.19 0.53
CA LEU A 175 15.64 15.10 0.58
C LEU A 175 16.50 14.95 -0.68
N THR A 176 16.49 13.78 -1.30
CA THR A 176 17.26 13.53 -2.52
C THR A 176 16.59 14.18 -3.74
N VAL A 177 17.40 14.57 -4.73
CA VAL A 177 16.88 15.08 -6.02
C VAL A 177 16.13 13.97 -6.76
N PHE A 178 16.68 12.75 -6.72
CA PHE A 178 16.08 11.60 -7.37
C PHE A 178 14.72 11.23 -6.76
N GLY A 179 14.61 11.21 -5.43
CA GLY A 179 13.34 10.99 -4.72
C GLY A 179 12.28 12.01 -5.12
N ARG A 180 12.63 13.31 -5.21
CA ARG A 180 11.67 14.34 -5.66
C ARG A 180 11.16 14.11 -7.07
N ILE A 181 12.05 13.80 -8.02
CA ILE A 181 11.67 13.52 -9.41
C ILE A 181 10.80 12.26 -9.47
N PHE A 182 11.17 11.22 -8.74
CA PHE A 182 10.38 10.00 -8.63
C PHE A 182 8.98 10.30 -8.07
N THR A 183 8.83 11.11 -7.01
CA THR A 183 7.52 11.53 -6.49
C THR A 183 6.66 12.17 -7.57
N MET A 184 7.23 13.06 -8.39
CA MET A 184 6.48 13.75 -9.45
C MET A 184 5.94 12.77 -10.49
N VAL A 185 6.79 11.86 -10.97
CA VAL A 185 6.39 10.84 -11.96
C VAL A 185 5.39 9.85 -11.36
N TYR A 186 5.64 9.42 -10.12
CA TYR A 186 4.76 8.53 -9.37
C TYR A 186 3.37 9.14 -9.15
N ALA A 187 3.29 10.42 -8.78
CA ALA A 187 2.03 11.14 -8.60
C ALA A 187 1.27 11.27 -9.93
N PHE A 188 1.97 11.57 -11.03
CA PHE A 188 1.35 11.74 -12.35
C PHE A 188 0.62 10.47 -12.83
N VAL A 189 1.22 9.30 -12.61
CA VAL A 189 0.60 8.00 -12.97
C VAL A 189 -0.40 7.56 -11.92
N GLY A 190 -0.07 7.77 -10.65
CA GLY A 190 -0.80 7.22 -9.53
C GLY A 190 -2.10 7.93 -9.20
N ILE A 191 -2.19 9.26 -9.34
CA ILE A 191 -3.41 10.02 -9.06
C ILE A 191 -4.56 9.57 -9.98
N PRO A 192 -4.40 9.51 -11.33
CA PRO A 192 -5.43 8.98 -12.21
C PRO A 192 -5.82 7.54 -11.87
N LEU A 193 -4.84 6.68 -11.59
CA LEU A 193 -5.08 5.28 -11.22
C LEU A 193 -5.93 5.17 -9.95
N LEU A 194 -5.58 5.93 -8.91
CA LEU A 194 -6.32 5.96 -7.66
C LEU A 194 -7.75 6.48 -7.87
N LEU A 195 -7.95 7.51 -8.71
CA LEU A 195 -9.27 8.04 -9.02
C LEU A 195 -10.18 6.98 -9.67
N VAL A 196 -9.65 6.21 -10.63
CA VAL A 196 -10.41 5.11 -11.26
C VAL A 196 -10.78 4.05 -10.22
N THR A 197 -9.84 3.67 -9.36
CA THR A 197 -10.07 2.70 -8.28
C THR A 197 -11.11 3.17 -7.27
N ILE A 198 -11.06 4.44 -6.86
CA ILE A 198 -12.05 5.03 -5.95
C ILE A 198 -13.43 5.09 -6.60
N ALA A 199 -13.52 5.49 -7.88
CA ALA A 199 -14.79 5.53 -8.60
C ALA A 199 -15.44 4.15 -8.72
N ASP A 200 -14.64 3.12 -8.95
CA ASP A 200 -15.13 1.73 -8.99
C ASP A 200 -15.57 1.25 -7.60
N MET A 201 -14.77 1.53 -6.56
CA MET A 201 -15.12 1.23 -5.17
C MET A 201 -16.42 1.93 -4.75
N ALA A 202 -16.63 3.18 -5.17
CA ALA A 202 -17.84 3.95 -4.86
C ALA A 202 -19.10 3.31 -5.47
N LYS A 203 -19.02 2.74 -6.67
CA LYS A 203 -20.15 2.01 -7.29
C LYS A 203 -20.54 0.78 -6.47
N ILE A 204 -19.56 -0.02 -6.08
CA ILE A 204 -19.80 -1.22 -5.25
C ILE A 204 -20.39 -0.82 -3.90
N LEU A 205 -19.88 0.25 -3.29
CA LEU A 205 -20.41 0.77 -2.03
C LEU A 205 -21.86 1.24 -2.20
N ASN A 206 -22.18 1.91 -3.29
CA ASN A 206 -23.54 2.38 -3.59
C ASN A 206 -24.52 1.20 -3.76
N ASP A 207 -24.12 0.16 -4.49
CA ASP A 207 -24.92 -1.07 -4.64
C ASP A 207 -25.14 -1.76 -3.29
N PHE A 208 -24.10 -1.79 -2.45
CA PHE A 208 -24.19 -2.32 -1.09
C PHE A 208 -25.16 -1.51 -0.21
N ILE A 209 -25.11 -0.17 -0.28
CA ILE A 209 -26.02 0.72 0.42
C ILE A 209 -27.46 0.49 -0.06
N TYR A 210 -27.71 0.44 -1.37
CA TYR A 210 -29.05 0.15 -1.89
C TYR A 210 -29.57 -1.21 -1.44
N TRP A 211 -28.71 -2.23 -1.45
CA TRP A 211 -29.05 -3.55 -0.91
C TRP A 211 -29.43 -3.48 0.58
N LEU A 212 -28.65 -2.77 1.38
CA LEU A 212 -28.89 -2.61 2.82
C LEU A 212 -30.19 -1.86 3.10
N LEU A 213 -30.43 -0.75 2.41
CA LEU A 213 -31.64 0.05 2.51
C LEU A 213 -32.88 -0.75 2.09
N ARG A 214 -32.78 -1.51 0.99
CA ARG A 214 -33.87 -2.39 0.54
C ARG A 214 -34.18 -3.47 1.57
N LYS A 215 -33.16 -4.06 2.19
CA LYS A 215 -33.31 -5.07 3.24
C LYS A 215 -33.99 -4.49 4.48
N HIS A 216 -33.57 -3.30 4.93
CA HIS A 216 -34.17 -2.64 6.08
C HIS A 216 -35.62 -2.20 5.81
N LYS A 217 -35.93 -1.69 4.62
CA LYS A 217 -37.29 -1.32 4.22
C LYS A 217 -38.22 -2.55 4.14
N HIS A 218 -37.74 -3.67 3.60
CA HIS A 218 -38.49 -4.93 3.60
C HIS A 218 -38.76 -5.45 5.01
N PHE A 219 -37.77 -5.36 5.91
CA PHE A 219 -37.93 -5.75 7.31
C PHE A 219 -38.99 -4.90 8.03
N ASN A 220 -38.94 -3.57 7.89
CA ASN A 220 -39.93 -2.68 8.50
C ASN A 220 -41.36 -2.89 7.97
N ILE A 221 -41.53 -3.16 6.67
CA ILE A 221 -42.85 -3.46 6.10
C ILE A 221 -43.41 -4.77 6.69
N MET A 222 -42.57 -5.80 6.80
CA MET A 222 -42.97 -7.11 7.32
C MET A 222 -43.34 -7.08 8.81
N VAL A 223 -42.66 -6.26 9.61
CA VAL A 223 -42.99 -6.05 11.03
C VAL A 223 -44.26 -5.22 11.21
N SER A 224 -44.53 -4.25 10.32
CA SER A 224 -45.75 -3.42 10.36
C SER A 224 -47.03 -4.14 9.90
N THR A 225 -46.92 -5.33 9.29
CA THR A 225 -48.07 -6.15 8.85
C THR A 225 -48.37 -7.33 9.76
N LEU A 226 -47.61 -7.49 10.85
CA LEU A 226 -47.83 -8.41 11.96
C LEU A 226 -48.46 -7.66 13.13
#